data_AF-A0A7K4AQJ5-F1
#
_entry.id   AF-A0A7K4AQJ5-F1
#
_cell.length_a   1.000
_cell.length_b   1.000
_cell.length_c   1.000
_cell.angle_alpha   90.00
_cell.angle_beta   90.00
_cell.angle_gamma   90.00
#
_symmetry.space_group_name_H-M   'P 1'
#
loop_
_entity.id
_entity.type
_entity.pdbx_description
1 polymer ?
#
loop_
_entity_poly.entity_id
_entity_poly.type
_entity_poly.pdbx_seq_one_letter_code
_entity_poly.pdbx_strand_id
1 'polypeptide(L)'
;MTWAYVISHSTRRRMVVDLGLLSGVSERMVSSIVCGYLDKYSGAHCSNLRDAIQENTDLYQLWVDNASQEGVMDIKQARYWTRKFPKVQNMVTSDNVKRWLREKRRDDIVRTIEDTKGGEDWLEWQIGRFRSGLWGQ
;
A
#
# COMPACT_ATOMS: atom_id res chain seq x y z
N MET A 1 -46.84 41.68 -9.35
CA MET A 1 -46.02 41.55 -10.58
C MET A 1 -44.63 41.09 -10.18
N THR A 2 -44.18 40.06 -10.89
CA THR A 2 -43.03 39.16 -10.69
C THR A 2 -41.67 39.83 -10.96
N TRP A 3 -40.59 39.24 -10.42
CA TRP A 3 -39.22 38.95 -10.98
C TRP A 3 -38.25 38.83 -9.78
N ALA A 4 -37.94 37.63 -9.24
CA ALA A 4 -37.05 36.55 -9.71
C ALA A 4 -35.53 36.85 -9.51
N TYR A 5 -34.85 36.13 -8.59
CA TYR A 5 -33.81 35.08 -8.85
C TYR A 5 -32.40 35.69 -9.16
N VAL A 6 -31.21 35.26 -8.68
CA VAL A 6 -30.66 34.11 -7.94
C VAL A 6 -29.30 34.54 -7.38
N ILE A 7 -29.01 34.22 -6.12
CA ILE A 7 -27.62 34.18 -5.62
C ILE A 7 -27.02 32.85 -6.06
N SER A 8 -26.05 32.92 -6.96
CA SER A 8 -25.28 31.77 -7.47
C SER A 8 -24.62 31.02 -6.31
N HIS A 9 -25.09 29.78 -6.06
CA HIS A 9 -24.42 28.79 -5.23
C HIS A 9 -24.23 27.53 -6.06
N SER A 10 -23.10 27.40 -6.75
CA SER A 10 -22.77 26.16 -7.46
C SER A 10 -21.26 26.02 -7.72
N THR A 11 -20.45 25.86 -6.67
CA THR A 11 -19.03 25.50 -6.86
C THR A 11 -18.39 24.66 -5.75
N ARG A 12 -19.17 24.01 -4.86
CA ARG A 12 -18.60 23.17 -3.78
C ARG A 12 -18.91 21.67 -3.84
N ARG A 13 -19.84 21.21 -4.68
CA ARG A 13 -20.22 19.77 -4.72
C ARG A 13 -19.44 18.91 -5.72
N ARG A 14 -18.81 19.48 -6.75
CA ARG A 14 -18.09 18.69 -7.78
C ARG A 14 -16.70 18.21 -7.34
N MET A 15 -15.96 18.99 -6.55
CA MET A 15 -14.60 18.62 -6.13
C MET A 15 -14.53 17.42 -5.17
N VAL A 16 -15.56 17.20 -4.35
CA VAL A 16 -15.56 16.13 -3.33
C VAL A 16 -15.72 14.75 -3.98
N VAL A 17 -16.46 14.67 -5.09
CA VAL A 17 -16.73 13.41 -5.81
C VAL A 17 -15.49 12.94 -6.57
N ASP A 18 -14.74 13.85 -7.20
CA ASP A 18 -13.46 13.54 -7.84
C ASP A 18 -12.37 13.15 -6.84
N LEU A 19 -12.29 13.82 -5.69
CA LEU A 19 -11.29 13.47 -4.67
C LEU A 19 -11.52 12.07 -4.08
N GLY A 20 -12.77 11.67 -3.85
CA GLY A 20 -13.12 10.36 -3.31
C GLY A 20 -12.94 9.19 -4.30
N LEU A 21 -13.18 9.43 -5.59
CA LEU A 21 -12.91 8.45 -6.65
C LEU A 21 -11.41 8.29 -6.92
N LEU A 22 -10.66 9.40 -6.97
CA LEU A 22 -9.22 9.37 -7.16
C LEU A 22 -8.49 8.83 -5.92
N SER A 23 -8.99 9.07 -4.70
CA SER A 23 -8.45 8.45 -3.49
C SER A 23 -8.66 6.94 -3.50
N GLY A 24 -9.85 6.46 -3.87
CA GLY A 24 -10.15 5.03 -3.94
C GLY A 24 -9.39 4.28 -5.04
N VAL A 25 -9.03 4.95 -6.15
CA VAL A 25 -8.19 4.36 -7.22
C VAL A 25 -6.71 4.37 -6.84
N SER A 26 -6.23 5.48 -6.27
CA SER A 26 -4.82 5.63 -5.85
C SER A 26 -4.46 4.71 -4.69
N GLU A 27 -5.35 4.58 -3.70
CA GLU A 27 -5.20 3.63 -2.60
C GLU A 27 -5.19 2.19 -3.11
N ARG A 28 -6.10 1.82 -4.02
CA ARG A 28 -6.10 0.48 -4.62
C ARG A 28 -4.80 0.15 -5.35
N MET A 29 -4.23 1.12 -6.08
CA MET A 29 -2.97 0.92 -6.78
C MET A 29 -1.81 0.68 -5.81
N VAL A 30 -1.68 1.53 -4.78
CA VAL A 30 -0.63 1.39 -3.76
C VAL A 30 -0.81 0.12 -2.94
N SER A 31 -2.04 -0.19 -2.51
CA SER A 31 -2.42 -1.45 -1.86
C SER A 31 -2.01 -2.66 -2.70
N SER A 32 -2.24 -2.62 -4.02
CA SER A 32 -1.85 -3.71 -4.91
C SER A 32 -0.34 -3.91 -4.96
N ILE A 33 0.45 -2.83 -4.92
CA ILE A 33 1.92 -2.90 -4.91
C ILE A 33 2.41 -3.48 -3.58
N VAL A 34 1.99 -2.90 -2.46
CA VAL A 34 2.47 -3.30 -1.11
C VAL A 34 2.01 -4.71 -0.76
N CYS A 35 0.72 -5.01 -0.93
CA CYS A 35 0.20 -6.35 -0.61
C CYS A 35 0.69 -7.40 -1.61
N GLY A 36 0.83 -7.06 -2.90
CA GLY A 36 1.32 -8.01 -3.90
C GLY A 36 2.75 -8.47 -3.61
N TYR A 37 3.56 -7.55 -3.07
CA TYR A 37 4.89 -7.85 -2.58
C TYR A 37 4.89 -8.78 -1.35
N LEU A 38 4.09 -8.47 -0.30
CA LEU A 38 4.01 -9.34 0.89
C LEU A 38 3.45 -10.72 0.56
N ASP A 39 2.48 -10.77 -0.34
CA ASP A 39 1.91 -12.01 -0.89
C ASP A 39 3.00 -12.86 -1.54
N LYS A 40 3.72 -12.29 -2.51
CA LYS A 40 4.75 -12.98 -3.29
C LYS A 40 5.80 -13.66 -2.39
N TYR A 41 6.26 -12.96 -1.37
CA TYR A 41 7.32 -13.44 -0.49
C TYR A 41 6.84 -14.18 0.75
N SER A 42 5.52 -14.29 0.96
CA SER A 42 4.98 -15.01 2.11
C SER A 42 5.31 -16.51 2.09
N GLY A 43 5.40 -17.10 0.90
CA GLY A 43 5.61 -18.54 0.74
C GLY A 43 4.39 -19.37 1.17
N ALA A 44 4.47 -20.69 1.00
CA ALA A 44 3.39 -21.57 1.41
C ALA A 44 3.17 -21.51 2.92
N HIS A 45 1.91 -21.37 3.35
CA HIS A 45 1.54 -21.25 4.77
C HIS A 45 2.28 -20.13 5.52
N CYS A 46 2.74 -19.10 4.81
CA CYS A 46 3.51 -17.99 5.36
C CYS A 46 4.84 -18.40 6.04
N SER A 47 5.43 -19.56 5.68
CA SER A 47 6.70 -20.01 6.26
C SER A 47 7.83 -19.00 6.01
N ASN A 48 7.96 -18.54 4.76
CA ASN A 48 9.02 -17.62 4.38
C ASN A 48 8.84 -16.25 5.05
N LEU A 49 7.59 -15.83 5.29
CA LEU A 49 7.31 -14.61 6.04
C LEU A 49 7.75 -14.75 7.50
N ARG A 50 7.48 -15.89 8.14
CA ARG A 50 7.91 -16.15 9.51
C ARG A 50 9.43 -16.11 9.62
N ASP A 51 10.13 -16.76 8.69
CA ASP A 51 11.59 -16.76 8.63
C ASP A 51 12.11 -15.34 8.39
N ALA A 52 11.50 -14.59 7.46
CA ALA A 52 11.86 -13.21 7.18
C ALA A 52 11.70 -12.28 8.40
N ILE A 53 10.67 -12.50 9.22
CA ILE A 53 10.48 -11.75 10.48
C ILE A 53 11.56 -12.14 11.50
N GLN A 54 11.81 -13.44 11.68
CA GLN A 54 12.77 -13.94 12.68
C GLN A 54 14.21 -13.56 12.34
N GLU A 55 14.56 -13.55 11.06
CA GLU A 55 15.89 -13.19 10.56
C GLU A 55 16.01 -11.69 10.24
N ASN A 56 14.92 -10.92 10.43
CA ASN A 56 14.84 -9.50 10.10
C ASN A 56 15.24 -9.19 8.63
N THR A 57 14.81 -10.03 7.70
CA THR A 57 15.12 -9.92 6.27
C THR A 57 14.49 -8.66 5.67
N ASP A 58 15.28 -7.89 4.90
CA ASP A 58 14.77 -6.78 4.10
C ASP A 58 14.09 -7.31 2.82
N LEU A 59 12.82 -7.69 2.95
CA LEU A 59 12.08 -8.17 1.80
C LEU A 59 12.00 -7.06 0.69
N TYR A 60 12.02 -5.76 1.02
CA TYR A 60 11.92 -4.69 0.01
C TYR A 60 13.17 -4.70 -0.87
N GLN A 61 14.33 -4.87 -0.25
CA GLN A 61 15.58 -5.03 -0.98
C GLN A 61 15.56 -6.30 -1.84
N LEU A 62 15.06 -7.41 -1.29
CA LEU A 62 14.90 -8.66 -2.03
C LEU A 62 14.02 -8.48 -3.28
N TRP A 63 12.93 -7.73 -3.16
CA TRP A 63 12.10 -7.36 -4.31
C TRP A 63 12.86 -6.50 -5.32
N VAL A 64 13.58 -5.47 -4.87
CA VAL A 64 14.39 -4.60 -5.76
C VAL A 64 15.40 -5.42 -6.57
N ASP A 65 16.03 -6.41 -5.95
CA ASP A 65 17.09 -7.22 -6.56
C ASP A 65 16.53 -8.26 -7.55
N ASN A 66 15.33 -8.79 -7.29
CA ASN A 66 14.79 -9.94 -8.03
C ASN A 66 13.59 -9.63 -8.94
N ALA A 67 12.99 -8.44 -8.87
CA ALA A 67 11.72 -8.13 -9.55
C ALA A 67 11.73 -8.43 -11.07
N SER A 68 12.85 -8.11 -11.74
CA SER A 68 13.01 -8.32 -13.19
C SER A 68 13.06 -9.80 -13.58
N GLN A 69 13.54 -10.67 -12.69
CA GLN A 69 13.65 -12.11 -12.91
C GLN A 69 12.36 -12.83 -12.53
N GLU A 70 11.67 -12.34 -11.50
CA GLU A 70 10.45 -12.96 -10.96
C GLU A 70 9.17 -12.61 -11.73
N GLY A 71 9.26 -11.70 -12.73
CA GLY A 71 8.11 -11.27 -13.53
C GLY A 71 7.07 -10.47 -12.74
N VAL A 72 7.46 -9.91 -11.59
CA VAL A 72 6.61 -9.03 -10.78
C VAL A 72 6.77 -7.58 -11.24
N MET A 73 5.89 -6.69 -10.77
CA MET A 73 6.03 -5.26 -11.06
C MET A 73 7.42 -4.78 -10.63
N ASP A 74 8.16 -4.22 -11.57
CA ASP A 74 9.49 -3.70 -11.29
C ASP A 74 9.43 -2.42 -10.44
N ILE A 75 10.54 -2.11 -9.75
CA ILE A 75 10.60 -0.94 -8.87
C ILE A 75 10.43 0.38 -9.63
N LYS A 76 10.80 0.46 -10.91
CA LYS A 76 10.64 1.68 -11.72
C LYS A 76 9.17 1.96 -12.01
N GLN A 77 8.41 0.92 -12.36
CA GLN A 77 6.96 0.98 -12.55
C GLN A 77 6.25 1.30 -11.24
N ALA A 78 6.62 0.63 -10.15
CA ALA A 78 6.03 0.90 -8.85
C ALA A 78 6.26 2.36 -8.43
N ARG A 79 7.49 2.88 -8.56
CA ARG A 79 7.83 4.30 -8.33
C ARG A 79 7.05 5.24 -9.24
N TYR A 80 6.91 4.89 -10.51
CA TYR A 80 6.15 5.70 -11.47
C TYR A 80 4.70 5.89 -11.00
N TRP A 81 4.06 4.83 -10.53
CA TRP A 81 2.69 4.89 -10.05
C TRP A 81 2.58 5.58 -8.69
N THR A 82 3.42 5.22 -7.72
CA THR A 82 3.35 5.77 -6.35
C THR A 82 3.61 7.29 -6.33
N ARG A 83 4.55 7.78 -7.14
CA ARG A 83 4.87 9.22 -7.23
C ARG A 83 3.74 10.07 -7.82
N LYS A 84 2.82 9.47 -8.57
CA LYS A 84 1.58 10.16 -9.01
C LYS A 84 0.58 10.37 -7.87
N PHE A 85 0.77 9.67 -6.74
CA PHE A 85 -0.14 9.66 -5.60
C PHE A 85 0.59 9.99 -4.28
N PRO A 86 1.24 11.16 -4.15
CA PRO A 86 2.04 11.49 -2.96
C PRO A 86 1.22 11.50 -1.67
N LYS A 87 -0.07 11.83 -1.73
CA LYS A 87 -0.96 11.84 -0.56
C LYS A 87 -1.18 10.44 0.04
N VAL A 88 -1.05 9.39 -0.77
CA VAL A 88 -1.24 7.99 -0.33
C VAL A 88 -0.05 7.48 0.47
N GLN A 89 1.12 8.13 0.39
CA GLN A 89 2.30 7.76 1.18
C GLN A 89 2.00 7.71 2.69
N ASN A 90 1.18 8.63 3.19
CA ASN A 90 0.79 8.68 4.61
C ASN A 90 -0.30 7.66 4.98
N MET A 91 -0.91 6.99 3.99
CA MET A 91 -1.86 5.92 4.20
C MET A 91 -1.18 4.55 4.32
N VAL A 92 0.11 4.44 3.97
CA VAL A 92 0.89 3.21 4.14
C VAL A 92 1.35 3.12 5.59
N THR A 93 0.49 2.62 6.46
CA THR A 93 0.72 2.35 7.90
C THR A 93 0.47 0.88 8.19
N SER A 94 0.98 0.32 9.30
CA SER A 94 0.75 -1.11 9.64
C SER A 94 -0.74 -1.45 9.63
N ASP A 95 -1.57 -0.63 10.27
CA ASP A 95 -3.02 -0.84 10.32
C ASP A 95 -3.68 -0.88 8.94
N ASN A 96 -3.31 0.04 8.04
CA ASN A 96 -3.87 0.06 6.70
C ASN A 96 -3.35 -1.09 5.84
N VAL A 97 -2.07 -1.47 5.98
CA VAL A 97 -1.51 -2.62 5.27
C VAL A 97 -2.19 -3.91 5.71
N LYS A 98 -2.40 -4.11 7.02
CA LYS A 98 -3.17 -5.24 7.55
C LYS A 98 -4.60 -5.23 7.04
N ARG A 99 -5.27 -4.06 7.07
CA ARG A 99 -6.62 -3.91 6.50
C ARG A 99 -6.65 -4.32 5.02
N TRP A 100 -5.73 -3.82 4.20
CA TRP A 100 -5.64 -4.16 2.78
C TRP A 100 -5.39 -5.66 2.54
N LEU A 101 -4.56 -6.30 3.37
CA LEU A 101 -4.34 -7.74 3.30
C LEU A 101 -5.61 -8.52 3.64
N ARG A 102 -6.34 -8.13 4.70
CA ARG A 102 -7.64 -8.73 5.04
C ARG A 102 -8.67 -8.54 3.92
N GLU A 103 -8.75 -7.35 3.33
CA GLU A 103 -9.62 -7.06 2.17
C GLU A 103 -9.28 -7.96 0.95
N LYS A 104 -8.00 -8.34 0.80
CA LYS A 104 -7.51 -9.28 -0.22
C LYS A 104 -7.59 -10.75 0.21
N ARG A 105 -8.26 -11.06 1.32
CA ARG A 105 -8.41 -12.41 1.89
C ARG A 105 -7.08 -13.06 2.25
N ARG A 106 -6.09 -12.26 2.64
CA ARG A 106 -4.77 -12.70 3.14
C ARG A 106 -4.64 -12.55 4.65
N ASP A 107 -5.66 -13.02 5.36
CA ASP A 107 -5.68 -13.08 6.83
C ASP A 107 -4.56 -13.97 7.38
N ASP A 108 -4.08 -14.94 6.60
CA ASP A 108 -2.93 -15.79 6.91
C ASP A 108 -1.64 -14.98 7.09
N ILE A 109 -1.37 -14.02 6.21
CA ILE A 109 -0.22 -13.11 6.32
C ILE A 109 -0.34 -12.26 7.57
N VAL A 110 -1.53 -11.67 7.79
CA VAL A 110 -1.76 -10.79 8.93
C VAL A 110 -1.58 -11.53 10.24
N ARG A 111 -2.17 -12.72 10.38
CA ARG A 111 -1.98 -13.58 11.56
C ARG A 111 -0.51 -13.96 11.73
N THR A 112 0.20 -14.28 10.65
CA THR A 112 1.63 -14.61 10.76
C THR A 112 2.45 -13.44 11.29
N ILE A 113 2.14 -12.21 10.88
CA ILE A 113 2.79 -11.00 11.39
C ILE A 113 2.46 -10.81 12.88
N GLU A 114 1.17 -10.92 13.24
CA GLU A 114 0.68 -10.70 14.61
C GLU A 114 1.19 -11.78 15.60
N ASP A 115 1.29 -13.04 15.15
CA ASP A 115 1.67 -14.19 15.98
C ASP A 115 3.19 -14.40 16.06
N THR A 116 3.98 -13.86 15.12
CA THR A 116 5.43 -14.00 15.13
C THR A 116 6.06 -12.90 15.99
N LYS A 117 6.90 -13.31 16.96
CA LYS A 117 7.59 -12.36 17.84
C LYS A 117 8.41 -11.34 17.01
N GLY A 118 8.15 -10.06 17.23
CA GLY A 118 8.79 -8.96 16.50
C GLY A 118 8.15 -8.63 15.14
N GLY A 119 7.06 -9.31 14.76
CA GLY A 119 6.40 -9.10 13.47
C GLY A 119 5.83 -7.70 13.27
N GLU A 120 5.28 -7.08 14.32
CA GLU A 120 4.80 -5.69 14.25
C GLU A 120 5.92 -4.70 13.94
N ASP A 121 7.04 -4.79 14.68
CA ASP A 121 8.21 -3.92 14.49
C ASP A 121 8.84 -4.15 13.11
N TRP A 122 8.92 -5.41 12.69
CA TRP A 122 9.38 -5.78 11.36
C TRP A 122 8.48 -5.20 10.26
N LEU A 123 7.15 -5.25 10.42
CA LEU A 123 6.21 -4.69 9.45
C LEU A 123 6.34 -3.16 9.37
N GLU A 124 6.42 -2.47 10.50
CA GLU A 124 6.64 -1.02 10.53
C GLU A 124 7.97 -0.63 9.87
N TRP A 125 9.03 -1.39 10.14
CA TRP A 125 10.32 -1.21 9.47
C TRP A 125 10.21 -1.40 7.95
N GLN A 126 9.59 -2.48 7.50
CA GLN A 126 9.31 -2.74 6.08
C GLN A 126 8.51 -1.61 5.43
N ILE A 127 7.49 -1.11 6.11
CA ILE A 127 6.68 0.02 5.65
C ILE A 127 7.54 1.28 5.48
N GLY A 128 8.46 1.54 6.43
CA GLY A 128 9.46 2.59 6.30
C GLY A 128 10.29 2.45 5.02
N ARG A 129 10.83 1.24 4.76
CA ARG A 129 11.59 0.92 3.54
C ARG A 129 10.76 1.17 2.28
N PHE A 130 9.51 0.72 2.26
CA PHE A 130 8.57 0.94 1.14
C PHE A 130 8.33 2.43 0.90
N ARG A 131 8.04 3.20 1.94
CA ARG A 131 7.74 4.63 1.82
C ARG A 131 8.94 5.40 1.27
N SER A 132 10.13 5.21 1.84
CA SER A 132 11.35 5.88 1.36
C SER A 132 11.72 5.40 -0.04
N GLY A 133 11.65 4.08 -0.28
CA GLY A 133 12.05 3.46 -1.54
C GLY A 133 11.16 3.80 -2.74
N LEU A 134 9.84 3.88 -2.54
CA LEU A 134 8.87 4.16 -3.61
C LEU A 134 8.66 5.66 -3.86
N TRP A 135 8.69 6.50 -2.83
CA TRP A 135 8.51 7.94 -3.00
C TRP A 135 9.83 8.71 -3.15
N GLY A 136 10.97 8.10 -2.83
CA GLY A 136 12.30 8.69 -3.03
C GLY A 136 12.64 9.76 -2.00
N GLN A 137 12.56 9.40 -0.72
CA GLN A 137 13.21 10.18 0.35
C GLN A 137 14.70 9.90 0.39
#